data_AF-A0A0R3PUI6-F1
#
_entry.id   AF-A0A0R3PUI6-F1
#
_cell.length_a   1.000
_cell.length_b   1.000
_cell.length_c   1.000
_cell.angle_alpha   90.00
_cell.angle_beta   90.00
_cell.angle_gamma   90.00
#
_symmetry.space_group_name_H-M   'P 1'
#
loop_
_entity.id
_entity.type
_entity.pdbx_description
1 polymer ?
#
loop_
_entity_poly.entity_id
_entity_poly.type
_entity_poly.pdbx_seq_one_letter_code
_entity_poly.pdbx_strand_id
1 'polypeptide(L)'
;MQAVQVLKKLFDNYRQTTSGKLKIIDAYMLYILLTGIAQFSNVEVIRIGSESIKIVFQFLYCVLVGTFPFNSFLSGFISTITSFVLASCLRTQVNDENKAEFSHISPERAFADFIFAHKCDDAMLINDFSYPTYGAYGASAFLLAIYFCEWKTVGQYIPLWNKRYAAD
;
A
#
# COMPACT_ATOMS: atom_id res chain seq x y z
N MET A 1 21.40 23.22 -12.99
CA MET A 1 21.16 22.73 -14.36
C MET A 1 21.40 21.23 -14.54
N GLN A 2 22.37 20.62 -13.84
CA GLN A 2 22.61 19.16 -13.91
C GLN A 2 21.43 18.31 -13.42
N ALA A 3 20.78 18.67 -12.31
CA ALA A 3 19.64 17.93 -11.78
C ALA A 3 18.46 17.83 -12.77
N VAL A 4 18.15 18.91 -13.48
CA VAL A 4 17.08 18.93 -14.50
C VAL A 4 17.42 18.00 -15.67
N GLN A 5 18.69 17.92 -16.07
CA GLN A 5 19.14 17.01 -17.12
C GLN A 5 19.04 15.55 -16.67
N VAL A 6 19.40 15.24 -15.42
CA VAL A 6 19.25 13.90 -14.84
C VAL A 6 17.77 13.50 -14.80
N LEU A 7 16.89 14.39 -14.34
CA LEU A 7 15.44 14.12 -14.30
C LEU A 7 14.86 13.88 -15.70
N LYS A 8 15.24 14.69 -16.69
CA LYS A 8 14.83 14.46 -18.09
C LYS A 8 15.30 13.10 -18.60
N LYS A 9 16.58 12.75 -18.38
CA LYS A 9 17.15 11.47 -18.81
C LYS A 9 16.45 10.28 -18.13
N LEU A 10 16.15 10.38 -16.84
CA LEU A 10 15.39 9.35 -16.11
C LEU A 10 13.97 9.18 -16.66
N PHE A 11 13.28 10.28 -16.92
CA PHE A 11 11.93 10.26 -17.47
C PHE A 11 11.90 9.70 -18.90
N ASP A 12 12.84 10.11 -19.75
CA ASP A 12 12.95 9.63 -21.13
C ASP A 12 13.25 8.13 -21.16
N ASN A 13 14.17 7.66 -20.31
CA ASN A 13 14.46 6.23 -20.14
C ASN A 13 13.23 5.46 -19.64
N TYR A 14 12.56 5.94 -18.59
CA TYR A 14 11.35 5.30 -18.07
C TYR A 14 10.26 5.17 -19.15
N ARG A 15 10.08 6.22 -19.95
CA ARG A 15 9.07 6.24 -21.02
C ARG A 15 9.36 5.23 -22.12
N GLN A 16 10.63 4.95 -22.41
CA GLN A 16 11.05 4.01 -23.47
C GLN A 16 11.10 2.56 -22.97
N THR A 17 11.60 2.32 -21.77
CA THR A 17 11.80 0.96 -21.23
C THR A 17 10.51 0.33 -20.68
N THR A 18 9.61 1.14 -20.12
CA THR A 18 8.42 0.63 -19.41
C THR A 18 7.23 0.37 -20.35
N SER A 19 6.68 -0.84 -20.29
CA SER A 19 5.51 -1.23 -21.07
C SER A 19 4.23 -0.45 -20.67
N GLY A 20 3.24 -0.38 -21.57
CA GLY A 20 2.00 0.35 -21.32
C GLY A 20 1.20 -0.17 -20.12
N LYS A 21 1.21 -1.49 -19.90
CA LYS A 21 0.52 -2.11 -18.75
C LYS A 21 1.14 -1.69 -17.42
N LEU A 22 2.47 -1.67 -17.34
CA LEU A 22 3.18 -1.22 -16.13
C LEU A 22 2.94 0.27 -15.85
N LYS A 23 2.88 1.11 -16.88
CA LYS A 23 2.57 2.55 -16.71
C LYS A 23 1.20 2.81 -16.09
N ILE A 24 0.21 1.95 -16.37
CA ILE A 24 -1.13 2.06 -15.77
C ILE A 24 -1.05 1.72 -14.28
N ILE A 25 -0.31 0.67 -13.91
CA ILE A 25 -0.10 0.30 -12.50
C ILE A 25 0.65 1.41 -11.75
N ASP A 26 1.69 1.98 -12.37
CA ASP A 26 2.45 3.09 -11.79
C ASP A 26 1.58 4.35 -11.61
N ALA A 27 0.67 4.64 -12.56
CA ALA A 27 -0.30 5.73 -12.44
C ALA A 27 -1.32 5.48 -11.30
N TYR A 28 -1.76 4.23 -11.13
CA TYR A 28 -2.63 3.85 -10.01
C TYR A 28 -1.91 3.97 -8.66
N MET A 29 -0.64 3.55 -8.56
CA MET A 29 0.16 3.75 -7.35
C MET A 29 0.34 5.23 -7.01
N LEU A 30 0.56 6.08 -8.03
CA LEU A 30 0.62 7.53 -7.84
C LEU A 30 -0.73 8.08 -7.34
N TYR A 31 -1.85 7.62 -7.90
CA TYR A 31 -3.18 8.00 -7.41
C TYR A 31 -3.37 7.63 -5.94
N ILE A 32 -3.07 6.39 -5.53
CA ILE A 32 -3.18 5.95 -4.13
C ILE A 32 -2.31 6.82 -3.21
N LEU A 33 -1.06 7.09 -3.62
CA LEU A 33 -0.14 7.93 -2.87
C LEU A 33 -0.72 9.35 -2.68
N LEU A 34 -1.23 9.95 -3.75
CA LEU A 34 -1.85 11.27 -3.70
C LEU A 34 -3.12 11.26 -2.85
N THR A 35 -3.93 10.21 -2.90
CA THR A 35 -5.11 10.09 -2.03
C THR A 35 -4.74 9.92 -0.56
N GLY A 36 -3.68 9.19 -0.24
CA GLY A 36 -3.16 9.09 1.12
C GLY A 36 -2.67 10.44 1.63
N ILE A 37 -1.87 11.15 0.83
CA ILE A 37 -1.42 12.53 1.15
C ILE A 37 -2.62 13.46 1.33
N ALA A 38 -3.59 13.41 0.42
CA ALA A 38 -4.79 14.20 0.51
C ALA A 38 -5.65 13.81 1.73
N GLN A 39 -5.66 12.56 2.16
CA GLN A 39 -6.34 12.14 3.39
C GLN A 39 -5.67 12.73 4.64
N PHE A 40 -4.34 12.85 4.66
CA PHE A 40 -3.63 13.60 5.70
C PHE A 40 -3.89 15.11 5.63
N SER A 41 -3.92 15.69 4.42
CA SER A 41 -4.16 17.12 4.22
C SER A 41 -5.63 17.53 4.46
N ASN A 42 -6.59 16.64 4.17
CA ASN A 42 -8.02 16.83 4.42
C ASN A 42 -8.45 16.40 5.83
N VAL A 43 -7.50 16.15 6.77
CA VAL A 43 -7.75 16.31 8.21
C VAL A 43 -7.90 17.82 8.50
N GLU A 44 -9.03 18.30 7.99
CA GLU A 44 -9.65 19.60 7.89
C GLU A 44 -8.80 20.89 7.79
N VAL A 45 -9.04 21.54 6.66
CA VAL A 45 -8.98 22.97 6.35
C VAL A 45 -10.14 23.72 7.05
N ILE A 46 -10.36 23.51 8.35
CA ILE A 46 -11.25 24.39 9.17
C ILE A 46 -10.62 24.66 10.55
N ARG A 47 -9.39 25.15 10.57
CA ARG A 47 -8.92 26.12 11.56
C ARG A 47 -7.55 26.64 11.14
N ILE A 48 -7.43 27.96 11.09
CA ILE A 48 -6.17 28.68 10.95
C ILE A 48 -5.30 28.30 12.16
N GLY A 49 -4.33 27.39 12.00
CA GLY A 49 -3.42 26.98 13.09
C GLY A 49 -2.49 25.81 12.75
N SER A 50 -1.19 26.00 13.01
CA SER A 50 -0.04 25.09 12.82
C SER A 50 -0.34 23.58 12.64
N GLU A 51 0.06 23.04 11.48
CA GLU A 51 -0.07 21.64 11.04
C GLU A 51 0.40 20.61 12.09
N SER A 52 1.49 20.91 12.83
CA SER A 52 2.13 19.95 13.75
C SER A 52 1.33 19.67 15.02
N ILE A 53 0.37 20.53 15.36
CA ILE A 53 -0.33 20.47 16.66
C ILE A 53 -1.59 19.56 16.60
N LYS A 54 -2.08 19.24 15.39
CA LYS A 54 -3.32 18.46 15.17
C LYS A 54 -3.22 17.00 15.65
N ILE A 55 -2.11 16.31 15.36
CA ILE A 55 -1.89 14.92 15.80
C ILE A 55 -1.88 14.83 17.32
N VAL A 56 -1.27 15.82 17.99
CA VAL A 56 -1.19 15.88 19.45
C VAL A 56 -2.56 16.09 20.06
N PHE A 57 -3.38 17.00 19.53
CA PHE A 57 -4.75 17.20 20.03
C PHE A 57 -5.68 16.00 19.75
N GLN A 58 -5.57 15.35 18.59
CA GLN A 58 -6.34 14.16 18.26
C GLN A 58 -5.93 12.97 19.13
N PHE A 59 -4.64 12.81 19.40
CA PHE A 59 -4.10 11.81 20.33
C PHE A 59 -4.58 12.07 21.77
N LEU A 60 -4.55 13.32 22.23
CA LEU A 60 -5.02 13.70 23.57
C LEU A 60 -6.54 13.51 23.72
N TYR A 61 -7.33 13.85 22.70
CA TYR A 61 -8.77 13.58 22.67
C TYR A 61 -9.06 12.07 22.69
N CYS A 62 -8.27 11.27 21.97
CA CYS A 62 -8.34 9.81 21.98
C CYS A 62 -8.17 9.22 23.39
N VAL A 63 -7.25 9.80 24.17
CA VAL A 63 -6.96 9.38 25.56
C VAL A 63 -8.03 9.88 26.55
N LEU A 64 -8.67 11.02 26.28
CA LEU A 64 -9.58 11.69 27.23
C LEU A 64 -11.08 11.40 26.99
N VAL A 65 -11.54 11.30 25.75
CA VAL A 65 -12.97 11.24 25.37
C VAL A 65 -13.34 9.93 24.66
N GLY A 66 -12.35 9.21 24.12
CA GLY A 66 -12.53 7.94 23.41
C GLY A 66 -12.06 7.99 21.96
N THR A 67 -12.16 6.85 21.26
CA THR A 67 -11.42 6.56 20.00
C THR A 67 -12.04 7.10 18.69
N PHE A 68 -13.02 7.99 18.76
CA PHE A 68 -13.67 8.56 17.58
C PHE A 68 -13.20 10.02 17.38
N PRO A 69 -12.72 10.48 16.20
CA PRO A 69 -12.64 9.83 14.88
C PRO A 69 -11.30 9.11 14.55
N PHE A 70 -10.44 8.89 15.54
CA PHE A 70 -9.09 8.31 15.33
C PHE A 70 -9.13 6.92 14.66
N ASN A 71 -10.07 6.06 15.04
CA ASN A 71 -10.18 4.71 14.46
C ASN A 71 -10.54 4.73 12.97
N SER A 72 -11.46 5.60 12.55
CA SER A 72 -11.87 5.74 11.15
C SER A 72 -10.75 6.35 10.30
N PHE A 73 -10.01 7.30 10.86
CA PHE A 73 -8.82 7.86 10.22
C PHE A 73 -7.73 6.80 10.02
N LEU A 74 -7.40 6.06 11.09
CA LEU A 74 -6.37 5.02 11.05
C LEU A 74 -6.75 3.87 10.10
N SER A 75 -8.02 3.47 10.08
CA SER A 75 -8.54 2.45 9.16
C SER A 75 -8.36 2.86 7.69
N GLY A 76 -8.80 4.08 7.33
CA GLY A 76 -8.61 4.59 5.96
C GLY A 76 -7.13 4.74 5.59
N PHE A 77 -6.29 5.19 6.52
CA PHE A 77 -4.84 5.28 6.28
C PHE A 77 -4.19 3.90 6.04
N ILE A 78 -4.53 2.89 6.84
CA ILE A 78 -3.96 1.54 6.67
C ILE A 78 -4.46 0.89 5.37
N SER A 79 -5.71 1.13 4.95
CA SER A 79 -6.21 0.63 3.66
C SER A 79 -5.49 1.28 2.46
N THR A 80 -5.20 2.59 2.51
CA THR A 80 -4.42 3.23 1.42
C THR A 80 -2.99 2.67 1.34
N ILE A 81 -2.34 2.38 2.47
CA ILE A 81 -1.05 1.67 2.48
C ILE A 81 -1.19 0.27 1.89
N THR A 82 -2.21 -0.48 2.29
CA THR A 82 -2.43 -1.86 1.83
C THR A 82 -2.63 -1.91 0.32
N SER A 83 -3.47 -1.01 -0.22
CA SER A 83 -3.70 -0.87 -1.66
C SER A 83 -2.42 -0.53 -2.43
N PHE A 84 -1.55 0.33 -1.86
CA PHE A 84 -0.26 0.65 -2.45
C PHE A 84 0.68 -0.56 -2.49
N VAL A 85 0.76 -1.33 -1.40
CA VAL A 85 1.59 -2.54 -1.32
C VAL A 85 1.10 -3.60 -2.32
N LEU A 86 -0.21 -3.83 -2.41
CA LEU A 86 -0.80 -4.77 -3.38
C LEU A 86 -0.47 -4.36 -4.83
N ALA A 87 -0.57 -3.07 -5.16
CA ALA A 87 -0.22 -2.56 -6.49
C ALA A 87 1.27 -2.71 -6.82
N SER A 88 2.15 -2.51 -5.83
CA SER A 88 3.59 -2.72 -5.97
C SER A 88 3.93 -4.20 -6.21
N CYS A 89 3.24 -5.11 -5.53
CA CYS A 89 3.41 -6.56 -5.72
C CYS A 89 2.88 -7.01 -7.09
N LEU A 90 1.75 -6.48 -7.56
CA LEU A 90 1.29 -6.68 -8.94
C LEU A 90 2.31 -6.17 -9.97
N ARG A 91 2.88 -4.97 -9.77
CA ARG A 91 3.93 -4.43 -10.66
C ARG A 91 5.15 -5.33 -10.73
N THR A 92 5.54 -5.92 -9.61
CA THR A 92 6.71 -6.80 -9.52
C THR A 92 6.46 -8.15 -10.20
N GLN A 93 5.28 -8.74 -10.01
CA GLN A 93 4.88 -10.04 -10.59
C GLN A 93 4.60 -9.96 -12.10
N VAL A 94 4.10 -8.82 -12.59
CA VAL A 94 3.78 -8.61 -14.02
C VAL A 94 4.99 -8.11 -14.82
N ASN A 95 6.07 -7.67 -14.16
CA ASN A 95 7.28 -7.23 -14.85
C ASN A 95 8.00 -8.41 -15.52
N ASP A 96 8.23 -8.30 -16.82
CA ASP A 96 8.89 -9.34 -17.61
C ASP A 96 10.32 -9.61 -17.13
N GLU A 97 11.00 -8.60 -16.59
CA GLU A 97 12.37 -8.73 -16.04
C GLU A 97 12.42 -9.68 -14.83
N ASN A 98 11.31 -9.81 -14.09
CA ASN A 98 11.24 -10.63 -12.88
C ASN A 98 10.63 -12.02 -13.15
N LYS A 99 10.34 -12.37 -14.41
CA LYS A 99 9.73 -13.67 -14.78
C LYS A 99 10.53 -14.88 -14.33
N ALA A 100 11.86 -14.76 -14.25
CA ALA A 100 12.72 -15.84 -13.77
C ALA A 100 12.44 -16.19 -12.29
N GLU A 101 12.05 -15.21 -11.48
CA GLU A 101 11.72 -15.40 -10.07
C GLU A 101 10.27 -15.86 -9.87
N PHE A 102 9.35 -15.41 -10.73
CA PHE A 102 7.92 -15.72 -10.66
C PHE A 102 7.42 -16.67 -11.76
N SER A 103 8.24 -17.63 -12.17
CA SER A 103 7.93 -18.53 -13.30
C SER A 103 6.68 -19.39 -13.10
N HIS A 104 6.27 -19.63 -11.85
CA HIS A 104 5.06 -20.34 -11.46
C HIS A 104 3.80 -19.47 -11.40
N ILE A 105 3.93 -18.15 -11.56
CA ILE A 105 2.82 -17.19 -11.48
C ILE A 105 2.56 -16.60 -12.86
N SER A 106 1.38 -16.88 -13.43
CA SER A 106 0.98 -16.22 -14.68
C SER A 106 0.50 -14.79 -14.41
N PRO A 107 0.65 -13.86 -15.37
CA PRO A 107 0.16 -12.49 -15.22
C PRO A 107 -1.35 -12.39 -14.95
N GLU A 108 -2.14 -13.32 -15.49
CA GLU A 108 -3.58 -13.40 -15.27
C GLU A 108 -3.91 -13.80 -13.83
N ARG A 109 -3.13 -14.74 -13.27
CA ARG A 109 -3.26 -15.15 -11.87
C ARG A 109 -2.86 -14.01 -10.93
N ALA A 110 -1.73 -13.35 -11.18
CA ALA A 110 -1.29 -12.18 -10.41
C ALA A 110 -2.36 -11.07 -10.39
N PHE A 111 -3.01 -10.84 -11.52
CA PHE A 111 -4.09 -9.87 -11.63
C PHE A 111 -5.37 -10.30 -10.89
N ALA A 112 -5.73 -11.59 -10.97
CA ALA A 112 -6.87 -12.14 -10.23
C ALA A 112 -6.65 -12.05 -8.71
N ASP A 113 -5.45 -12.42 -8.25
CA ASP A 113 -5.05 -12.33 -6.84
C ASP A 113 -5.08 -10.88 -6.35
N PHE A 114 -4.64 -9.92 -7.18
CA PHE A 114 -4.75 -8.48 -6.88
C PHE A 114 -6.20 -8.02 -6.71
N ILE A 115 -7.10 -8.37 -7.65
CA ILE A 115 -8.52 -7.97 -7.56
C ILE A 115 -9.16 -8.57 -6.31
N PHE A 116 -8.89 -9.86 -6.05
CA PHE A 116 -9.45 -10.55 -4.90
C PHE A 116 -8.98 -9.89 -3.59
N ALA A 117 -7.68 -9.65 -3.44
CA ALA A 117 -7.13 -9.01 -2.25
C ALA A 117 -7.64 -7.57 -2.07
N HIS A 118 -7.73 -6.78 -3.16
CA HIS A 118 -8.23 -5.42 -3.11
C HIS A 118 -9.73 -5.37 -2.76
N LYS A 119 -10.53 -6.30 -3.27
CA LYS A 119 -11.96 -6.40 -2.91
C LYS A 119 -12.18 -6.90 -1.49
N CYS A 120 -11.31 -7.78 -0.99
CA CYS A 120 -11.33 -8.16 0.41
C CYS A 120 -11.03 -6.96 1.31
N ASP A 121 -10.04 -6.12 0.98
CA ASP A 121 -9.74 -4.89 1.72
C ASP A 121 -10.94 -3.93 1.73
N ASP A 122 -11.52 -3.63 0.55
CA ASP A 122 -12.73 -2.82 0.41
C ASP A 122 -13.90 -3.37 1.26
N ALA A 123 -14.16 -4.67 1.17
CA ALA A 123 -15.26 -5.31 1.91
C ALA A 123 -15.02 -5.27 3.42
N MET A 124 -13.76 -5.34 3.85
CA MET A 124 -13.39 -5.26 5.25
C MET A 124 -13.67 -3.87 5.84
N LEU A 125 -13.47 -2.81 5.05
CA LEU A 125 -13.79 -1.44 5.43
C LEU A 125 -15.30 -1.15 5.50
N ILE A 126 -16.11 -1.77 4.63
CA ILE A 126 -17.55 -1.44 4.53
C ILE A 126 -18.38 -2.14 5.61
N ASN A 127 -17.95 -3.32 6.09
CA ASN A 127 -18.68 -4.10 7.11
C ASN A 127 -18.53 -3.55 8.56
N ASP A 128 -18.14 -2.28 8.68
CA ASP A 128 -17.88 -1.49 9.90
C ASP A 128 -19.03 -1.41 10.93
N PHE A 129 -20.15 -2.12 10.75
CA PHE A 129 -21.32 -2.04 11.63
C PHE A 129 -21.42 -3.12 12.73
N SER A 130 -20.46 -4.06 12.87
CA SER A 130 -20.63 -5.16 13.86
C SER A 130 -19.43 -5.60 14.70
N TYR A 131 -18.18 -5.21 14.41
CA TYR A 131 -17.03 -5.65 15.22
C TYR A 131 -16.11 -4.51 15.68
N PRO A 132 -15.75 -4.44 16.98
CA PRO A 132 -15.16 -3.24 17.59
C PRO A 132 -13.64 -3.06 17.35
N THR A 133 -13.01 -3.80 16.43
CA THR A 133 -11.54 -3.77 16.25
C THR A 133 -11.10 -3.36 14.84
N TYR A 134 -11.35 -2.09 14.50
CA TYR A 134 -10.88 -1.42 13.28
C TYR A 134 -9.37 -1.63 12.98
N GLY A 135 -8.54 -1.73 14.02
CA GLY A 135 -7.11 -2.03 13.89
C GLY A 135 -6.79 -3.47 13.46
N ALA A 136 -7.66 -4.44 13.75
CA ALA A 136 -7.48 -5.85 13.34
C ALA A 136 -7.72 -6.02 11.84
N TYR A 137 -8.61 -5.24 11.25
CA TYR A 137 -8.89 -5.28 9.81
C TYR A 137 -7.74 -4.72 8.98
N GLY A 138 -7.21 -3.55 9.34
CA GLY A 138 -6.00 -3.01 8.71
C GLY A 138 -4.78 -3.92 8.90
N ALA A 139 -4.61 -4.54 10.07
CA ALA A 139 -3.55 -5.52 10.30
C ALA A 139 -3.76 -6.80 9.47
N SER A 140 -5.00 -7.27 9.33
CA SER A 140 -5.31 -8.46 8.52
C SER A 140 -5.07 -8.21 7.02
N ALA A 141 -5.40 -7.02 6.52
CA ALA A 141 -5.17 -6.63 5.15
C ALA A 141 -3.68 -6.44 4.86
N PHE A 142 -2.93 -5.90 5.82
CA PHE A 142 -1.46 -5.85 5.79
C PHE A 142 -0.83 -7.25 5.81
N LEU A 143 -1.33 -8.18 6.63
CA LEU A 143 -0.88 -9.56 6.67
C LEU A 143 -1.24 -10.33 5.39
N LEU A 144 -2.38 -10.01 4.78
CA LEU A 144 -2.79 -10.54 3.48
C LEU A 144 -1.86 -10.01 2.37
N ALA A 145 -1.52 -8.72 2.41
CA ALA A 145 -0.54 -8.14 1.50
C ALA A 145 0.84 -8.79 1.69
N ILE A 146 1.28 -9.02 2.94
CA ILE A 146 2.49 -9.79 3.26
C ILE A 146 2.42 -11.21 2.69
N TYR A 147 1.28 -11.87 2.77
CA TYR A 147 1.10 -13.22 2.24
C TYR A 147 1.20 -13.27 0.71
N PHE A 148 0.63 -12.29 0.01
CA PHE A 148 0.65 -12.22 -1.46
C PHE A 148 1.94 -11.66 -2.05
N CYS A 149 2.66 -10.83 -1.31
CA CYS A 149 4.00 -10.41 -1.67
C CYS A 149 4.94 -11.58 -1.33
N GLU A 150 5.35 -12.36 -2.33
CA GLU A 150 6.37 -13.41 -2.15
C GLU A 150 7.67 -12.78 -1.63
N TRP A 151 7.79 -12.74 -0.30
CA TRP A 151 8.81 -11.97 0.39
C TRP A 151 10.12 -12.74 0.50
N LYS A 152 10.56 -13.39 -0.59
CA LYS A 152 11.79 -14.19 -0.63
C LYS A 152 13.01 -13.36 -0.19
N THR A 153 13.06 -12.09 -0.61
CA THR A 153 14.19 -11.19 -0.37
C THR A 153 14.27 -10.60 1.05
N VAL A 154 13.19 -10.52 1.82
CA VAL A 154 13.23 -10.05 3.25
C VAL A 154 12.99 -11.19 4.22
N GLY A 155 12.19 -12.19 3.84
CA GLY A 155 11.96 -13.39 4.63
C GLY A 155 13.21 -14.22 4.87
N GLN A 156 14.21 -14.15 3.98
CA GLN A 156 15.54 -14.74 4.21
C GLN A 156 16.26 -14.18 5.46
N TYR A 157 15.97 -12.94 5.87
CA TYR A 157 16.55 -12.31 7.07
C TYR A 157 15.72 -12.56 8.34
N ILE A 158 14.52 -13.14 8.21
CA ILE A 158 13.63 -13.46 9.33
C ILE A 158 13.74 -14.97 9.61
N PRO A 159 14.31 -15.39 10.76
CA PRO A 159 14.60 -16.81 11.04
C PRO A 159 13.39 -17.74 10.94
N LEU A 160 12.18 -17.23 11.20
CA LEU A 160 10.93 -18.00 11.16
C LEU A 160 10.42 -18.27 9.74
N TRP A 161 10.68 -17.38 8.78
CA TRP A 161 10.22 -17.52 7.39
C TRP A 161 11.24 -18.17 6.46
N ASN A 162 12.51 -18.16 6.85
CA ASN A 162 13.57 -18.81 6.08
C ASN A 162 13.32 -20.32 5.86
N LYS A 163 12.58 -20.98 6.75
CA LYS A 163 12.21 -22.41 6.62
C LYS A 163 11.31 -22.72 5.43
N ARG A 164 10.59 -21.74 4.87
CA ARG A 164 9.73 -21.92 3.68
C ARG A 164 10.50 -21.88 2.36
N TYR A 165 11.74 -21.37 2.40
CA TYR A 165 12.65 -21.21 1.28
C TYR A 165 13.92 -22.05 1.44
N ALA A 166 13.96 -22.95 2.43
CA ALA A 166 15.01 -23.94 2.55
C ALA A 166 14.99 -24.82 1.31
N ALA A 167 16.11 -24.80 0.58
CA ALA A 167 16.28 -25.36 -0.75
C ALA A 167 15.90 -26.84 -0.85
N ASP A 168 15.15 -27.15 -1.91
CA ASP A 168 15.51 -28.28 -2.78
C ASP A 168 16.45 -27.74 -3.87
#